data_AF-A0AAW8BA87-F1
#
_entry.id   AF-A0AAW8BA87-F1
#
_cell.length_a   1.000
_cell.length_b   1.000
_cell.length_c   1.000
_cell.angle_alpha   90.00
_cell.angle_beta   90.00
_cell.angle_gamma   90.00
#
_symmetry.space_group_name_H-M   'P 1'
#
loop_
_entity.id
_entity.type
_entity.pdbx_description
1 polymer ?
#
loop_
_entity_poly.entity_id
_entity_poly.type
_entity_poly.pdbx_seq_one_letter_code
_entity_poly.pdbx_strand_id
1 'polypeptide(L)'
;MVQPGDEISTLTTKRPNVIAAIGPDGIWVETLRSDRRRSGPQLVPAWMIVAGWRQLQQKGVLTHAELLGDLNVKRSAFVVALLAQFTDVVVRSSHPIVLQLIGGPQP
;
A
#
# COMPACT_ATOMS: atom_id res chain seq x y z
N MET A 1 -7.16 -6.77 10.96
CA MET A 1 -5.79 -6.45 11.41
C MET A 1 -4.86 -7.21 10.49
N VAL A 2 -3.83 -6.55 9.97
CA VAL A 2 -2.88 -7.14 9.02
C VAL A 2 -1.71 -7.75 9.79
N GLN A 3 -1.31 -8.99 9.47
CA GLN A 3 -0.30 -9.76 10.20
C GLN A 3 0.59 -10.60 9.26
N PRO A 4 1.75 -11.13 9.73
CA PRO A 4 2.56 -12.06 8.96
C PRO A 4 1.75 -13.29 8.52
N GLY A 5 1.96 -13.72 7.27
CA GLY A 5 1.19 -14.76 6.60
C GLY A 5 0.01 -14.24 5.78
N ASP A 6 -0.48 -13.03 6.05
CA ASP A 6 -1.59 -12.46 5.28
C ASP A 6 -1.17 -12.18 3.83
N GLU A 7 -2.10 -12.44 2.91
CA GLU A 7 -1.95 -12.08 1.51
C GLU A 7 -2.76 -10.82 1.19
N ILE A 8 -2.10 -9.81 0.63
CA ILE A 8 -2.71 -8.59 0.12
C ILE A 8 -2.50 -8.50 -1.38
N SER A 9 -3.59 -8.66 -2.14
CA SER A 9 -3.56 -8.51 -3.58
C SER A 9 -3.44 -7.04 -4.01
N THR A 10 -2.63 -6.74 -5.03
CA THR A 10 -2.61 -5.40 -5.65
C THR A 10 -4.00 -5.04 -6.20
N LEU A 11 -4.36 -3.75 -6.14
CA LEU A 11 -5.73 -3.33 -6.46
C LEU A 11 -6.09 -3.50 -7.94
N THR A 12 -5.14 -3.23 -8.85
CA THR A 12 -5.30 -3.29 -10.32
C THR A 12 -5.15 -4.71 -10.85
N THR A 13 -3.98 -5.32 -10.68
CA THR A 13 -3.61 -6.59 -11.32
C THR A 13 -3.88 -7.82 -10.47
N LYS A 14 -4.38 -7.65 -9.23
CA LYS A 14 -4.64 -8.74 -8.26
C LYS A 14 -3.44 -9.65 -8.07
N ARG A 15 -2.23 -9.10 -8.15
CA ARG A 15 -1.00 -9.85 -7.88
C ARG A 15 -0.82 -9.98 -6.38
N PRO A 16 -0.55 -11.19 -5.86
CA PRO A 16 -0.45 -11.41 -4.43
C PRO A 16 0.84 -10.80 -3.87
N ASN A 17 0.72 -10.28 -2.65
CA ASN A 17 1.82 -9.83 -1.81
C ASN A 17 1.63 -10.49 -0.45
N VAL A 18 2.53 -11.38 -0.06
CA VAL A 18 2.46 -12.09 1.23
C VAL A 18 3.31 -11.35 2.24
N ILE A 19 2.78 -11.10 3.43
CA ILE A 19 3.50 -10.41 4.49
C ILE A 19 4.40 -11.43 5.19
N ALA A 20 5.71 -11.30 5.01
CA ALA A 20 6.68 -12.18 5.65
C ALA A 20 6.97 -11.76 7.09
N ALA A 21 7.09 -10.45 7.33
CA ALA A 21 7.35 -9.89 8.65
C ALA A 21 6.91 -8.42 8.73
N ILE A 22 6.62 -7.96 9.95
CA ILE A 22 6.33 -6.56 10.25
C ILE A 22 7.32 -6.13 11.34
N GLY A 23 8.01 -5.02 11.12
CA GLY A 23 9.02 -4.48 12.02
C GLY A 23 9.00 -2.95 12.07
N PRO A 24 9.83 -2.34 12.92
CA PRO A 24 9.93 -0.89 13.04
C PRO A 24 10.49 -0.22 11.77
N ASP A 25 11.27 -0.96 10.97
CA ASP A 25 11.83 -0.55 9.68
C ASP A 25 10.79 -0.56 8.55
N GLY A 26 9.73 -1.35 8.69
CA GLY A 26 8.65 -1.45 7.72
C GLY A 26 8.05 -2.85 7.61
N ILE A 27 7.54 -3.17 6.42
CA ILE A 27 6.89 -4.45 6.14
C ILE A 27 7.72 -5.21 5.11
N TRP A 28 8.08 -6.44 5.44
CA TRP A 28 8.74 -7.37 4.54
C TRP A 28 7.70 -8.12 3.74
N VAL A 29 7.77 -7.97 2.41
CA VAL A 29 6.74 -8.46 1.50
C VAL A 29 7.34 -9.42 0.49
N GLU A 30 6.80 -10.62 0.45
CA GLU A 30 7.09 -11.58 -0.60
C GLU A 30 6.11 -11.41 -1.76
N THR A 31 6.64 -11.44 -2.97
CA THR A 31 5.90 -11.29 -4.22
C THR A 31 6.20 -12.48 -5.11
N LEU A 32 5.32 -12.79 -6.06
CA LEU A 32 5.61 -13.81 -7.10
C LEU A 32 6.95 -13.57 -7.81
N ARG A 33 7.37 -12.31 -7.95
CA ARG A 33 8.64 -11.96 -8.58
C ARG A 33 9.84 -12.29 -7.69
N SER A 34 9.77 -12.01 -6.39
CA SER A 34 10.87 -12.26 -5.46
C SER A 34 11.01 -13.75 -5.16
N ASP A 35 9.89 -14.47 -5.05
CA ASP A 35 9.84 -15.92 -4.92
C ASP A 35 10.49 -16.61 -6.13
N ARG A 36 10.03 -16.28 -7.36
CA ARG A 36 10.63 -16.79 -8.61
C ARG A 36 12.13 -16.51 -8.75
N ARG A 37 12.61 -15.41 -8.16
CA ARG A 37 14.02 -15.01 -8.20
C ARG A 37 14.84 -15.55 -7.03
N ARG A 38 14.21 -16.24 -6.07
CA ARG A 38 14.81 -16.66 -4.79
C ARG A 38 15.57 -15.53 -4.08
N SER A 39 15.07 -14.31 -4.22
CA SER A 39 15.69 -13.11 -3.63
C SER A 39 15.19 -12.82 -2.22
N GLY A 40 14.26 -13.65 -1.72
CA GLY A 40 13.57 -13.48 -0.45
C GLY A 40 12.60 -12.30 -0.42
N PRO A 41 11.89 -12.12 0.72
CA PRO A 41 11.00 -11.00 0.97
C PRO A 41 11.71 -9.66 0.81
N GLN A 42 10.93 -8.65 0.47
CA GLN A 42 11.45 -7.35 0.12
C GLN A 42 10.86 -6.27 1.02
N LEU A 43 11.72 -5.43 1.59
CA LEU A 43 11.30 -4.37 2.50
C LEU A 43 10.51 -3.26 1.78
N VAL A 44 9.34 -2.96 2.33
CA VAL A 44 8.59 -1.71 2.14
C VAL A 44 8.86 -0.85 3.38
N PRO A 45 9.73 0.17 3.28
CA PRO A 45 10.09 0.99 4.43
C PRO A 45 8.88 1.66 5.08
N ALA A 46 8.89 1.76 6.41
CA ALA A 46 7.78 2.34 7.20
C ALA A 46 7.42 3.76 6.74
N TRP A 47 8.41 4.57 6.37
CA TRP A 47 8.18 5.93 5.90
C TRP A 47 7.26 6.00 4.68
N MET A 48 7.29 4.99 3.79
CA MET A 48 6.43 4.96 2.59
C MET A 48 4.95 4.82 2.96
N ILE A 49 4.68 3.97 3.97
CA ILE A 49 3.34 3.72 4.48
C ILE A 49 2.85 4.97 5.21
N VAL A 50 3.69 5.54 6.08
CA VAL A 50 3.39 6.77 6.83
C VAL A 50 3.13 7.95 5.89
N ALA A 51 3.94 8.12 4.84
CA ALA A 51 3.75 9.19 3.87
C ALA A 51 2.43 9.06 3.12
N GLY A 52 2.10 7.86 2.62
CA GLY A 52 0.81 7.61 1.96
C GLY A 52 -0.38 7.84 2.90
N TRP A 53 -0.29 7.35 4.13
CA TRP A 53 -1.34 7.55 5.13
C TRP A 53 -1.56 9.03 5.47
N ARG A 54 -0.48 9.78 5.74
CA ARG A 54 -0.56 11.21 6.04
C ARG A 54 -1.17 12.00 4.90
N GLN A 55 -0.79 11.71 3.66
CA GLN A 55 -1.36 12.36 2.48
C GLN A 55 -2.86 12.09 2.37
N LEU A 56 -3.28 10.84 2.57
CA LEU A 56 -4.69 10.45 2.56
C LEU A 56 -5.48 11.15 3.67
N GLN A 57 -4.91 11.29 4.88
CA GLN A 57 -5.54 12.03 5.97
C GLN A 57 -5.67 13.53 5.68
N GLN A 58 -4.64 14.14 5.07
CA GLN A 58 -4.63 15.58 4.78
C GLN A 58 -5.62 15.97 3.68
N LYS A 59 -5.68 15.18 2.59
CA LYS A 59 -6.50 15.51 1.42
C LYS A 59 -7.86 14.81 1.40
N GLY A 60 -8.06 13.80 2.25
CA GLY A 60 -9.20 12.89 2.19
C GLY A 60 -9.18 11.91 1.01
N VAL A 61 -8.34 12.14 0.00
CA VAL A 61 -8.19 11.32 -1.21
C VAL A 61 -6.71 11.09 -1.50
N LEU A 62 -6.37 9.90 -2.00
CA LEU A 62 -5.02 9.55 -2.44
C LEU A 62 -5.07 8.79 -3.76
N THR A 63 -4.35 9.30 -4.76
CA THR A 63 -4.17 8.64 -6.06
C THR A 63 -2.86 7.88 -6.12
N HIS A 64 -2.80 6.85 -6.97
CA HIS A 64 -1.54 6.13 -7.22
C HIS A 64 -0.47 7.01 -7.86
N ALA A 65 -0.85 8.01 -8.65
CA ALA A 65 0.07 8.96 -9.26
C ALA A 65 0.79 9.84 -8.23
N GLU A 66 0.08 10.36 -7.24
CA GLU A 66 0.67 11.17 -6.15
C GLU A 66 1.71 10.40 -5.34
N LEU A 67 1.48 9.10 -5.11
CA LEU A 67 2.47 8.25 -4.43
C LEU A 67 3.77 8.12 -5.23
N LEU A 68 3.68 7.98 -6.55
CA LEU A 68 4.85 7.79 -7.40
C LEU A 68 5.59 9.09 -7.70
N GLY A 69 4.85 10.14 -8.07
CA GLY A 69 5.40 11.43 -8.46
C GLY A 69 5.82 12.26 -7.25
N ASP A 70 4.85 12.62 -6.42
CA ASP A 70 5.06 13.63 -5.37
C ASP A 70 5.78 13.05 -4.15
N LEU A 71 5.45 11.81 -3.79
CA LEU A 71 5.97 11.15 -2.57
C LEU A 71 7.14 10.19 -2.84
N ASN A 72 7.50 9.94 -4.11
CA ASN A 72 8.58 9.03 -4.53
C ASN A 72 8.51 7.62 -3.91
N VAL A 73 7.29 7.10 -3.72
CA VAL A 73 7.02 5.78 -3.14
C VAL A 73 7.13 4.71 -4.23
N LYS A 74 8.33 4.13 -4.41
CA LYS A 74 8.63 3.15 -5.47
C LYS A 74 7.90 1.81 -5.34
N ARG A 75 7.29 1.51 -4.19
CA ARG A 75 6.43 0.32 -3.94
C ARG A 75 4.96 0.69 -3.75
N SER A 76 4.53 1.76 -4.40
CA SER A 76 3.21 2.38 -4.25
C SER A 76 2.04 1.40 -4.46
N ALA A 77 2.18 0.41 -5.36
CA ALA A 77 1.14 -0.60 -5.59
C ALA A 77 0.83 -1.46 -4.36
N PHE A 78 1.84 -1.80 -3.54
CA PHE A 78 1.61 -2.48 -2.27
C PHE A 78 1.05 -1.50 -1.24
N VAL A 79 1.61 -0.28 -1.17
CA VAL A 79 1.17 0.74 -0.19
C VAL A 79 -0.32 1.05 -0.34
N VAL A 80 -0.84 1.26 -1.56
CA VAL A 80 -2.28 1.48 -1.76
C VAL A 80 -3.13 0.26 -1.38
N ALA A 81 -2.64 -0.96 -1.66
CA ALA A 81 -3.36 -2.18 -1.33
C ALA A 81 -3.42 -2.43 0.18
N LEU A 82 -2.35 -2.06 0.89
CA LEU A 82 -2.27 -2.08 2.35
C LEU A 82 -3.21 -1.04 2.98
N LEU A 83 -3.16 0.21 2.52
CA LEU A 83 -4.03 1.28 3.04
C LEU A 83 -5.51 0.95 2.80
N ALA A 84 -5.85 0.27 1.71
CA ALA A 84 -7.20 -0.22 1.44
C ALA A 84 -7.69 -1.29 2.44
N GLN A 85 -6.83 -1.82 3.33
CA GLN A 85 -7.24 -2.70 4.43
C GLN A 85 -7.68 -1.94 5.67
N PHE A 86 -7.47 -0.61 5.73
CA PHE A 86 -7.85 0.19 6.88
C PHE A 86 -9.36 0.40 6.88
N THR A 87 -9.99 0.30 8.05
CA THR A 87 -11.46 0.30 8.18
C THR A 87 -12.12 1.60 7.72
N ASP A 88 -11.38 2.69 7.76
CA ASP A 88 -11.79 4.03 7.35
C ASP A 88 -11.38 4.36 5.91
N VAL A 89 -10.83 3.43 5.13
CA VAL A 89 -10.40 3.66 3.75
C VAL A 89 -11.26 2.86 2.77
N VAL A 90 -11.74 3.54 1.73
CA VAL A 90 -12.49 2.92 0.62
C VAL A 90 -11.77 3.10 -0.70
N VAL A 91 -11.82 2.08 -1.55
CA VAL A 91 -11.33 2.15 -2.93
C VAL A 91 -12.43 2.74 -3.81
N ARG A 92 -12.25 3.98 -4.28
CA ARG A 92 -13.21 4.66 -5.17
C ARG A 92 -13.05 4.27 -6.63
N SER A 93 -11.82 4.00 -7.05
CA SER A 93 -11.53 3.48 -8.38
C SER A 93 -10.30 2.58 -8.31
N SER A 94 -10.25 1.57 -9.18
CA SER A 94 -9.09 0.69 -9.35
C SER A 94 -8.27 1.04 -10.61
N HIS A 95 -8.83 1.87 -11.50
CA HIS A 95 -8.24 2.26 -12.78
C HIS A 95 -8.74 3.67 -13.20
N PRO A 96 -7.99 4.76 -12.90
CA PRO A 96 -6.79 4.80 -12.05
C PRO A 96 -7.13 4.49 -10.58
N ILE A 97 -6.15 4.02 -9.79
CA ILE A 97 -6.38 3.75 -8.35
C ILE A 97 -6.61 5.08 -7.61
N VAL A 98 -7.74 5.13 -6.89
CA VAL A 98 -8.11 6.23 -6.00
C VAL A 98 -8.62 5.66 -4.69
N LEU A 99 -7.96 6.04 -3.59
CA LEU A 99 -8.41 5.77 -2.21
C LEU A 99 -9.10 7.01 -1.65
N GLN A 100 -10.10 6.82 -0.80
CA GLN A 100 -10.73 7.88 -0.03
C GLN A 100 -10.84 7.50 1.44
N LEU A 101 -10.61 8.47 2.32
CA LEU A 101 -10.85 8.36 3.75
C LEU A 101 -12.34 8.66 4.07
N ILE A 102 -13.01 7.74 4.76
CA ILE A 102 -14.38 7.91 5.24
C ILE A 102 -14.38 8.99 6.33
N GLY A 103 -15.23 10.01 6.18
CA GLY A 103 -15.28 11.14 7.12
C GLY A 103 -14.03 12.03 7.09
N GLY A 104 -13.12 11.82 6.13
CA GLY A 104 -11.99 12.71 5.89
C GLY A 104 -12.44 14.07 5.34
N PRO A 105 -11.53 15.06 5.34
CA PRO A 105 -11.80 16.36 4.72
C PRO A 105 -12.29 16.17 3.28
N GLN A 106 -13.39 16.85 2.92
CA GLN A 106 -13.84 16.90 1.53
C GLN A 106 -12.85 17.79 0.75
N PRO A 107 -12.39 17.36 -0.44
CA PRO A 107 -11.54 18.18 -1.29
C PRO A 107 -12.25 19.44 -1.79
#